data_AF-A0A351NHQ7-F1
#
_entry.id   AF-A0A351NHQ7-F1
#
_cell.length_a   1.000
_cell.length_b   1.000
_cell.length_c   1.000
_cell.angle_alpha   90.00
_cell.angle_beta   90.00
_cell.angle_gamma   90.00
#
_symmetry.space_group_name_H-M   'P 1'
#
loop_
_entity.id
_entity.type
_entity.pdbx_description
1 polymer ?
#
loop_
_entity_poly.entity_id
_entity_poly.type
_entity_poly.pdbx_seq_one_letter_code
_entity_poly.pdbx_strand_id
1 'polypeptide(L)'
;YPEEKLAHSIQCLAEFYCVERLSSDGWKRAVEDEKRICRLICDQVYQTRLKDYQNPFRRATYRCEEEMVAAIGPIEDNGFVRQVADDTERELVQLDNVLSQIK
;
A
#
# COMPACT_ATOMS: atom_id res chain seq x y z
N TYR A 1 3.68 13.22 -27.86
CA TYR A 1 2.70 12.55 -26.98
C TYR A 1 3.26 12.10 -25.63
N PRO A 2 4.37 11.33 -25.49
CA PRO A 2 4.89 10.96 -24.16
C PRO A 2 5.30 12.17 -23.29
N GLU A 3 5.97 13.15 -23.89
CA GLU A 3 6.38 14.38 -23.20
C GLU A 3 5.19 15.23 -22.74
N GLU A 4 4.16 15.34 -23.58
CA GLU A 4 2.92 16.06 -23.24
C GLU A 4 2.18 15.38 -22.09
N LYS A 5 2.14 14.04 -22.05
CA LYS A 5 1.57 13.29 -20.92
C LYS A 5 2.34 13.52 -19.63
N LEU A 6 3.67 13.51 -19.70
CA LEU A 6 4.52 13.75 -18.54
C LEU A 6 4.33 15.17 -18.01
N ALA A 7 4.32 16.17 -18.89
CA ALA A 7 4.05 17.55 -18.51
C ALA A 7 2.67 17.69 -17.85
N HIS A 8 1.65 17.06 -18.41
CA HIS A 8 0.30 17.07 -17.86
C HIS A 8 0.23 16.37 -16.49
N SER A 9 0.87 15.20 -16.32
CA SER A 9 0.85 14.50 -15.03
C SER A 9 1.56 15.28 -13.92
N ILE A 10 2.67 15.94 -14.24
CA ILE A 10 3.37 16.83 -13.30
C ILE A 10 2.47 18.00 -12.92
N GLN A 11 1.75 18.58 -13.88
CA GLN A 11 0.81 19.67 -13.61
C GLN A 11 -0.35 19.22 -12.71
N CYS A 12 -0.94 18.06 -12.97
CA CYS A 12 -1.99 17.49 -12.10
C CYS A 12 -1.48 17.27 -10.66
N LEU A 13 -0.24 16.81 -10.50
CA LEU A 13 0.35 16.62 -9.18
C LEU A 13 0.60 17.97 -8.47
N ALA A 14 1.08 18.97 -9.20
CA ALA A 14 1.25 20.33 -8.67
C ALA A 14 -0.10 20.92 -8.21
N GLU A 15 -1.15 20.77 -9.01
CA GLU A 15 -2.52 21.18 -8.66
C GLU A 15 -3.04 20.46 -7.42
N PHE A 16 -2.80 19.15 -7.29
CA PHE A 16 -3.17 18.37 -6.11
C PHE A 16 -2.51 18.90 -4.82
N TYR A 17 -1.25 19.34 -4.93
CA TYR A 17 -0.52 19.98 -3.83
C TYR A 17 -0.82 21.48 -3.68
N CYS A 18 -1.72 22.04 -4.49
CA CYS A 18 -2.05 23.46 -4.53
C CYS A 18 -0.84 24.37 -4.76
N VAL A 19 0.09 23.95 -5.62
CA VAL A 19 1.28 24.72 -6.01
C VAL A 19 1.33 24.91 -7.52
N GLU A 20 1.93 26.01 -7.99
CA GLU A 20 2.10 26.24 -9.43
C GLU A 20 3.13 25.27 -10.05
N ARG A 21 4.19 24.94 -9.29
CA ARG A 21 5.26 24.02 -9.70
C ARG A 21 5.81 23.29 -8.48
N LEU A 22 6.17 22.02 -8.66
CA LEU A 22 6.82 21.22 -7.61
C LEU A 22 8.27 21.66 -7.42
N SER A 23 8.59 22.14 -6.22
CA SER A 23 9.97 22.33 -5.77
C SER A 23 10.61 20.99 -5.38
N SER A 24 11.91 20.97 -5.09
CA SER A 24 12.58 19.80 -4.53
C SER A 24 11.87 19.26 -3.28
N ASP A 25 11.44 20.15 -2.39
CA ASP A 25 10.70 19.77 -1.18
C ASP A 25 9.29 19.25 -1.50
N GLY A 26 8.64 19.81 -2.53
CA GLY A 26 7.37 19.30 -3.05
C GLY A 26 7.50 17.87 -3.58
N TRP A 27 8.57 17.57 -4.31
CA TRP A 27 8.87 16.22 -4.77
C TRP A 27 9.20 15.26 -3.63
N LYS A 28 10.02 15.69 -2.65
CA LYS A 28 10.30 14.89 -1.44
C LYS A 28 9.02 14.55 -0.68
N ARG A 29 8.12 15.54 -0.52
CA ARG A 29 6.81 15.33 0.09
C ARG A 29 5.96 14.34 -0.69
N ALA A 30 5.92 14.43 -2.02
CA ALA A 30 5.14 13.53 -2.85
C ALA A 30 5.58 12.07 -2.69
N VAL A 31 6.89 11.82 -2.69
CA VAL A 31 7.42 10.47 -2.52
C VAL A 31 7.18 9.94 -1.10
N GLU A 32 7.29 10.78 -0.06
CA GLU A 32 6.94 10.37 1.31
C GLU A 32 5.43 10.11 1.50
N ASP A 33 4.57 10.87 0.82
CA ASP A 33 3.13 10.61 0.79
C ASP A 33 2.83 9.26 0.13
N GLU A 34 3.52 8.93 -0.97
CA GLU A 34 3.40 7.62 -1.62
C GLU A 34 3.83 6.47 -0.68
N LYS A 35 4.99 6.59 -0.01
CA LYS A 35 5.43 5.62 1.00
C LYS A 35 4.38 5.41 2.09
N ARG A 36 3.77 6.49 2.57
CA ARG A 36 2.68 6.43 3.56
C ARG A 36 1.45 5.71 3.00
N ILE A 37 1.07 5.98 1.75
CA ILE A 37 -0.07 5.35 1.08
C ILE A 37 0.18 3.85 0.87
N CYS A 38 1.35 3.43 0.40
CA CYS A 38 1.71 2.01 0.24
C CYS A 38 1.59 1.26 1.57
N ARG A 39 2.15 1.81 2.66
CA ARG A 39 2.03 1.23 4.00
C ARG A 39 0.57 1.15 4.46
N LEU A 40 -0.20 2.22 4.26
CA LEU A 40 -1.63 2.23 4.60
C LEU A 40 -2.39 1.15 3.84
N ILE A 41 -2.13 0.96 2.56
CA ILE A 41 -2.77 -0.07 1.75
C ILE A 41 -2.40 -1.47 2.28
N CYS A 42 -1.12 -1.72 2.55
CA CYS A 42 -0.66 -2.97 3.13
C CYS A 42 -1.37 -3.29 4.45
N ASP A 43 -1.42 -2.31 5.37
CA ASP A 43 -2.10 -2.46 6.66
C ASP A 43 -3.59 -2.75 6.46
N GLN A 44 -4.27 -2.03 5.57
CA GLN A 44 -5.70 -2.25 5.33
C GLN A 44 -5.99 -3.60 4.68
N VAL A 45 -5.11 -4.09 3.80
CA VAL A 45 -5.24 -5.45 3.26
C VAL A 45 -5.13 -6.48 4.39
N TYR A 46 -4.17 -6.33 5.30
CA TYR A 46 -4.05 -7.20 6.46
C TYR A 46 -5.29 -7.13 7.36
N GLN A 47 -5.72 -5.93 7.77
CA GLN A 47 -6.86 -5.74 8.67
C GLN A 47 -8.17 -6.28 8.07
N THR A 48 -8.40 -6.06 6.77
CA THR A 48 -9.59 -6.57 6.09
C THR A 48 -9.61 -8.08 5.95
N ARG A 49 -8.45 -8.75 6.01
CA ARG A 49 -8.36 -10.21 6.10
C ARG A 49 -8.45 -10.70 7.54
N LEU A 50 -7.84 -10.00 8.49
CA LEU A 50 -7.88 -10.34 9.92
C LEU A 50 -9.31 -10.41 10.46
N LYS A 51 -10.21 -9.54 9.98
CA LYS A 51 -11.62 -9.58 10.36
C LYS A 51 -12.26 -10.96 10.12
N ASP A 52 -11.82 -11.70 9.11
CA ASP A 52 -12.38 -13.00 8.76
C ASP A 52 -12.04 -14.06 9.81
N TYR A 53 -10.92 -13.89 10.51
CA TYR A 53 -10.45 -14.77 11.59
C TYR A 53 -11.03 -14.36 12.95
N GLN A 54 -11.19 -13.06 13.18
CA GLN A 54 -11.67 -12.52 14.46
C GLN A 54 -13.19 -12.43 14.57
N ASN A 55 -13.93 -12.54 13.46
CA ASN A 55 -15.38 -12.41 13.46
C ASN A 55 -16.04 -13.57 14.24
N PRO A 56 -16.73 -13.30 15.37
CA PRO A 56 -17.31 -14.34 16.21
C PRO A 56 -18.45 -15.11 15.52
N PHE A 57 -19.20 -14.47 14.62
CA PHE A 57 -20.26 -15.14 13.86
C PHE A 57 -19.69 -16.10 12.83
N ARG A 58 -18.60 -15.73 12.18
CA ARG A 58 -17.89 -16.62 11.24
C ARG A 58 -17.21 -17.75 12.00
N ARG A 59 -16.59 -17.47 13.14
CA ARG A 59 -15.99 -18.51 14.00
C ARG A 59 -17.02 -19.53 14.48
N ALA A 60 -18.25 -19.10 14.78
CA ALA A 60 -19.33 -19.98 15.22
C ALA A 60 -19.80 -21.01 14.18
N THR A 61 -19.40 -20.89 12.90
CA THR A 61 -19.72 -21.90 11.87
C THR A 61 -18.77 -23.10 11.89
N TYR A 62 -17.66 -23.00 12.64
CA TYR A 62 -16.68 -24.07 12.81
C TYR A 62 -16.87 -24.72 14.19
N ARG A 63 -16.53 -26.00 14.33
CA ARG A 63 -16.59 -26.74 15.59
C ARG A 63 -15.47 -26.34 16.54
N CYS A 64 -14.31 -26.00 16.00
CA CYS A 64 -13.13 -25.55 16.74
C CYS A 64 -12.21 -24.68 15.86
N GLU A 65 -11.19 -24.09 16.49
CA GLU A 65 -10.21 -23.24 15.80
C GLU A 65 -9.33 -24.05 14.83
N GLU A 66 -9.02 -25.30 15.15
CA GLU A 66 -8.26 -26.20 14.28
C GLU A 66 -9.00 -26.49 12.98
N GLU A 67 -10.33 -26.70 13.04
CA GLU A 67 -11.16 -26.87 11.85
C GLU A 67 -11.18 -25.59 11.01
N MET A 68 -11.30 -24.43 11.65
CA MET A 68 -11.26 -23.13 10.97
C MET A 68 -9.93 -22.95 10.23
N VAL A 69 -8.79 -23.12 10.91
CA VAL A 69 -7.45 -22.98 10.31
C VAL A 69 -7.24 -24.00 9.19
N ALA A 70 -7.69 -25.24 9.35
CA ALA A 70 -7.61 -26.25 8.28
C ALA A 70 -8.46 -25.88 7.06
N ALA A 71 -9.60 -25.19 7.25
CA ALA A 71 -10.51 -24.82 6.17
C ALA A 71 -10.08 -23.54 5.42
N ILE A 72 -9.65 -22.50 6.12
CA ILE A 72 -9.32 -21.19 5.52
C ILE A 72 -7.82 -20.88 5.48
N GLY A 73 -6.98 -21.74 6.07
CA GLY A 73 -5.55 -21.52 6.24
C GLY A 73 -5.25 -20.46 7.31
N PRO A 74 -4.02 -20.39 7.84
CA PRO A 74 -3.63 -19.30 8.73
C PRO A 74 -3.55 -17.98 7.96
N ILE A 75 -3.80 -16.86 8.65
CA ILE A 75 -3.77 -15.52 8.03
C ILE A 75 -2.43 -15.20 7.38
N GLU A 76 -1.34 -15.67 7.99
CA GLU A 76 0.03 -15.49 7.51
C GLU A 76 0.30 -16.21 6.18
N ASP A 77 -0.47 -17.26 5.88
CA ASP A 77 -0.39 -17.95 4.60
C ASP A 77 -1.32 -17.37 3.52
N ASN A 78 -2.06 -16.31 3.84
CA ASN A 78 -2.92 -15.67 2.85
C ASN A 78 -2.06 -15.08 1.72
N GLY A 79 -2.17 -15.68 0.52
CA GLY A 79 -1.34 -15.31 -0.63
C GLY A 79 -1.44 -13.85 -1.03
N PHE A 80 -2.62 -13.24 -0.87
CA PHE A 80 -2.83 -11.83 -1.20
C PHE A 80 -2.19 -10.90 -0.17
N VAL A 81 -2.27 -11.23 1.13
CA VAL A 81 -1.60 -10.48 2.20
C VAL A 81 -0.08 -10.50 1.98
N ARG A 82 0.49 -11.68 1.73
CA ARG A 82 1.93 -11.82 1.45
C ARG A 82 2.34 -11.04 0.21
N GLN A 83 1.59 -11.20 -0.88
CA GLN A 83 1.89 -10.48 -2.12
C GLN A 83 1.92 -8.96 -1.91
N VAL A 84 0.92 -8.38 -1.24
CA VAL A 84 0.87 -6.94 -1.01
C VAL A 84 1.99 -6.47 -0.09
N ALA A 85 2.38 -7.27 0.91
CA ALA A 85 3.52 -6.98 1.77
C ALA A 85 4.84 -6.94 0.96
N ASP A 86 5.09 -7.95 0.14
CA ASP A 86 6.27 -8.02 -0.73
C ASP A 86 6.31 -6.88 -1.76
N ASP A 87 5.15 -6.58 -2.38
CA ASP A 87 4.99 -5.46 -3.32
C ASP A 87 5.29 -4.12 -2.62
N THR A 88 4.77 -3.94 -1.40
CA THR A 88 5.00 -2.73 -0.60
C THR A 88 6.47 -2.58 -0.25
N GLU A 89 7.15 -3.64 0.19
CA GLU A 89 8.57 -3.58 0.52
C GLU A 89 9.42 -3.22 -0.71
N ARG A 90 9.15 -3.85 -1.86
CA ARG A 90 9.83 -3.51 -3.12
C ARG A 90 9.63 -2.05 -3.50
N GLU A 91 8.40 -1.56 -3.39
CA GLU A 91 8.07 -0.17 -3.72
C GLU A 91 8.80 0.81 -2.78
N LEU A 92 8.79 0.55 -1.47
CA LEU A 92 9.49 1.40 -0.49
C LEU A 92 10.98 1.53 -0.79
N VAL A 93 11.64 0.43 -1.19
CA VAL A 93 13.06 0.46 -1.60
C VAL A 93 13.26 1.33 -2.86
N GLN A 94 12.36 1.25 -3.83
CA GLN A 94 12.43 2.10 -5.03
C GLN A 94 12.24 3.58 -4.69
N LEU A 95 11.28 3.90 -3.83
CA LEU A 95 11.00 5.27 -3.39
C LEU A 95 12.14 5.87 -2.57
N ASP A 96 12.82 5.07 -1.73
CA ASP A 96 14.01 5.52 -1.00
C ASP A 96 15.17 5.85 -1.96
N ASN A 97 15.35 5.05 -3.02
CA ASN A 97 16.32 5.36 -4.07
C ASN A 97 15.97 6.66 -4.80
N VAL A 98 14.69 6.90 -5.11
CA VAL A 98 14.23 8.16 -5.73
C VAL A 98 14.49 9.34 -4.81
N LEU A 99 14.13 9.25 -3.52
CA LEU A 99 14.37 10.30 -2.53
C LEU A 99 15.84 10.71 -2.46
N SER A 100 16.76 9.74 -2.51
CA SER A 100 18.20 10.00 -2.48
C SER A 100 18.72 10.83 -3.67
N GLN A 101 17.99 10.85 -4.78
CA GLN A 101 18.37 11.56 -6.00
C GLN A 101 17.83 13.00 -6.06
N ILE A 102 16.90 13.36 -5.18
CA ILE A 102 16.31 14.71 -5.14
C ILE A 102 17.25 15.62 -4.35
N LYS A 103 17.89 16.56 -5.05
CA LYS A 103 18.71 17.64 -4.45
C LYS A 103 17.81 18.63 -3.70
#